data_AF-A0A960L3W0-F1
#
_entry.id   AF-A0A960L3W0-F1
#
_cell.length_a   1.000
_cell.length_b   1.000
_cell.length_c   1.000
_cell.angle_alpha   90.00
_cell.angle_beta   90.00
_cell.angle_gamma   90.00
#
_symmetry.space_group_name_H-M   'P 1'
#
loop_
_entity.id
_entity.type
_entity.pdbx_description
1 polymer ?
#
loop_
_entity_poly.entity_id
_entity_poly.type
_entity_poly.pdbx_seq_one_letter_code
_entity_poly.pdbx_strand_id
1 'polypeptide(L)'
;MVVLLGLFAVEIAHAEEVRWFRYTSCDPGLSSFSTQQQQDPFRVACGALGTYYFGPGDFESSGSCSSASHGDEVPALYLSQDDPRFLPSGAEWFPCKSGGCFGRRSQPWVAVVDWNQGHGWSVAGLIREVAGSGVDLVLFPLERTSGLAAADGVSDLDVLIQLCAVAEAAYQAPQDLPLAVNMSFGRLLDPSVSQSAGLVGRWAFQDEIGRVLDHLSGLGIQLVAAAGNHAELLFPASHSKVMSVGSVDIEHWDSTGSAQRSWQTPTAADTLLPAYGLYLDAGSGSHWPVPPGSSYASAFATGWLAGYLVDQGMSATQLGMHSGASLGFEVNSTTYQLTLDGQPLSGSALSGAVGLLKRALEHPSSVCPGLATAPVSVTPTSVTPTLPTDSADELAADRNLPLPNTRPCVPCHGRVDDDGLEIDLSSSDGLPTGWDLDALYLMIGSSYYQISDSTVLADFVDGDLVALYLEDVGSITAGTPVALVYDIGIGTSDEFWDATPIHMHP
;
A
#
# COMPACT_ATOMS: atom_id res chain seq x y z
N MET A 1 58.74 18.52 -25.53
CA MET A 1 57.53 18.56 -26.35
C MET A 1 56.38 18.10 -25.47
N VAL A 2 55.67 19.03 -24.84
CA VAL A 2 54.58 18.76 -23.90
C VAL A 2 53.29 18.83 -24.71
N VAL A 3 52.61 17.70 -24.88
CA VAL A 3 51.31 17.63 -25.55
C VAL A 3 50.25 18.02 -24.53
N LEU A 4 49.80 19.28 -24.60
CA LEU A 4 48.58 19.76 -23.97
C LEU A 4 47.39 19.17 -24.73
N LEU A 5 46.80 18.10 -24.18
CA LEU A 5 45.46 17.64 -24.56
C LEU A 5 44.45 18.59 -23.92
N GLY A 6 43.96 19.55 -24.70
CA GLY A 6 42.83 20.39 -24.33
C GLY A 6 41.57 19.54 -24.25
N LEU A 7 41.06 19.35 -23.03
CA LEU A 7 39.70 18.92 -22.75
C LEU A 7 38.74 20.01 -23.24
N PHE A 8 38.24 19.87 -24.46
CA PHE A 8 37.00 20.54 -24.86
C PHE A 8 35.85 19.74 -24.24
N ALA A 9 35.33 20.23 -23.11
CA ALA A 9 33.99 19.85 -22.67
C ALA A 9 33.02 20.38 -23.73
N VAL A 10 32.61 19.50 -24.64
CA VAL A 10 31.46 19.76 -25.49
C VAL A 10 30.25 19.64 -24.58
N GLU A 11 29.73 20.77 -24.11
CA GLU A 11 28.35 20.84 -23.61
C GLU A 11 27.45 20.46 -24.78
N ILE A 12 27.14 19.17 -24.90
CA ILE A 12 26.03 18.72 -25.73
C ILE A 12 24.79 19.19 -24.99
N ALA A 13 24.24 20.33 -25.42
CA ALA A 13 22.91 20.74 -25.03
C ALA A 13 21.94 19.66 -25.52
N HIS A 14 21.62 18.70 -24.65
CA HIS A 14 20.52 17.78 -24.89
C HIS A 14 19.26 18.64 -25.02
N ALA A 15 18.65 18.62 -26.20
CA ALA A 15 17.38 19.29 -26.41
C ALA A 15 16.39 18.73 -25.37
N GLU A 16 15.86 19.62 -24.53
CA GLU A 16 14.88 19.26 -23.51
C GLU A 16 13.68 18.59 -24.20
N GLU A 17 13.40 17.34 -23.85
CA GLU A 17 12.26 16.64 -24.42
C GLU A 17 10.98 17.24 -23.85
N VAL A 18 10.19 17.87 -24.72
CA VAL A 18 8.95 18.54 -24.33
C VAL A 18 7.76 17.65 -24.68
N ARG A 19 6.95 17.30 -23.68
CA ARG A 19 5.76 16.46 -23.83
C ARG A 19 4.50 17.26 -23.50
N TRP A 20 3.48 17.18 -24.35
CA TRP A 20 2.24 17.95 -24.21
C TRP A 20 1.02 17.04 -24.01
N PHE A 21 0.22 17.35 -23.00
CA PHE A 21 -1.05 16.72 -22.68
C PHE A 21 -2.15 17.79 -22.71
N ARG A 22 -3.29 17.49 -23.36
CA ARG A 22 -4.42 18.42 -23.50
C ARG A 22 -5.52 18.10 -22.49
N TYR A 23 -6.08 19.14 -21.86
CA TYR A 23 -7.19 19.03 -20.88
C TYR A 23 -8.57 18.67 -21.46
N THR A 24 -8.75 18.57 -22.77
CA THR A 24 -10.09 18.59 -23.36
C THR A 24 -10.92 17.33 -23.07
N SER A 25 -12.01 17.51 -22.31
CA SER A 25 -13.27 16.73 -22.21
C SER A 25 -13.24 15.22 -21.95
N CYS A 26 -12.07 14.59 -21.80
CA CYS A 26 -11.94 13.15 -21.60
C CYS A 26 -11.85 12.73 -20.12
N ASP A 27 -11.93 13.70 -19.21
CA ASP A 27 -11.94 13.54 -17.76
C ASP A 27 -12.96 14.58 -17.21
N PRO A 28 -14.09 14.16 -16.62
CA PRO A 28 -15.09 15.08 -16.07
C PRO A 28 -14.55 15.91 -14.90
N GLY A 29 -13.53 15.44 -14.17
CA GLY A 29 -12.81 16.20 -13.15
C GLY A 29 -12.00 17.36 -13.69
N LEU A 30 -11.38 17.18 -14.87
CA LEU A 30 -10.66 18.25 -15.59
C LEU A 30 -11.61 19.14 -16.42
N SER A 31 -12.86 18.74 -16.65
CA SER A 31 -13.83 19.55 -17.40
C SER A 31 -14.24 20.86 -16.69
N SER A 32 -13.98 20.96 -15.39
CA SER A 32 -14.21 22.16 -14.58
C SER A 32 -13.11 23.24 -14.76
N PHE A 33 -12.09 22.99 -15.59
CA PHE A 33 -11.16 24.01 -16.12
C PHE A 33 -11.83 25.02 -17.07
N SER A 34 -13.07 25.41 -16.77
CA SER A 34 -13.84 26.41 -17.49
C SER A 34 -13.14 27.77 -17.49
N THR A 35 -12.31 27.96 -18.52
CA THR A 35 -12.21 29.10 -19.44
C THR A 35 -11.89 30.50 -18.93
N GLN A 36 -11.70 30.77 -17.63
CA GLN A 36 -11.55 32.18 -17.21
C GLN A 36 -10.24 32.64 -16.57
N GLN A 37 -9.24 31.81 -16.21
CA GLN A 37 -8.07 32.39 -15.52
C GLN A 37 -6.65 31.78 -15.66
N GLN A 38 -6.41 30.70 -16.40
CA GLN A 38 -5.03 30.24 -16.69
C GLN A 38 -4.79 30.14 -18.20
N GLN A 39 -4.07 31.12 -18.74
CA GLN A 39 -3.55 31.08 -20.12
C GLN A 39 -2.25 30.26 -20.24
N ASP A 40 -1.58 29.98 -19.12
CA ASP A 40 -0.31 29.26 -19.12
C ASP A 40 -0.52 27.75 -18.86
N PRO A 41 0.13 26.87 -19.63
CA PRO A 41 0.10 25.44 -19.35
C PRO A 41 0.77 25.14 -18.00
N PHE A 42 0.16 24.25 -17.22
CA PHE A 42 0.76 23.68 -16.03
C PHE A 42 1.98 22.84 -16.45
N ARG A 43 3.13 23.07 -15.80
CA ARG A 43 4.41 22.45 -16.18
C ARG A 43 4.91 21.56 -15.07
N VAL A 44 5.40 20.39 -15.44
CA VAL A 44 5.98 19.40 -14.53
C VAL A 44 7.35 19.04 -15.07
N ALA A 45 8.40 19.50 -14.39
CA ALA A 45 9.77 19.10 -14.69
C ALA A 45 9.99 17.66 -14.23
N CYS A 46 10.72 16.88 -15.03
CA CYS A 46 10.92 15.45 -14.84
C CYS A 46 12.39 15.05 -15.05
N GLY A 47 13.32 15.91 -14.61
CA GLY A 47 14.75 15.70 -14.71
C GLY A 47 15.23 15.50 -16.15
N ALA A 48 16.01 14.44 -16.37
CA ALA A 48 16.56 14.13 -17.70
C ALA A 48 15.50 13.73 -18.73
N LEU A 49 14.26 13.43 -18.30
CA LEU A 49 13.15 13.12 -19.20
C LEU A 49 12.48 14.37 -19.79
N GLY A 50 12.88 15.55 -19.33
CA GLY A 50 12.40 16.85 -19.82
C GLY A 50 11.18 17.35 -19.04
N THR A 51 10.29 18.06 -19.73
CA THR A 51 9.15 18.74 -19.09
C THR A 51 7.83 18.33 -19.72
N TYR A 52 6.86 18.01 -18.86
CA TYR A 52 5.47 17.75 -19.21
C TYR A 52 4.65 19.04 -19.11
N TYR A 53 3.81 19.29 -20.12
CA TYR A 53 2.96 20.46 -20.21
C TYR A 53 1.49 20.04 -20.28
N PHE A 54 0.66 20.60 -19.42
CA PHE A 54 -0.77 20.34 -19.33
C PHE A 54 -1.53 21.65 -19.58
N GLY A 55 -2.28 21.75 -20.69
CA GLY A 55 -2.88 23.04 -21.10
C GLY A 55 -4.08 22.95 -22.04
N PRO A 56 -4.86 24.05 -22.17
CA PRO A 56 -5.90 24.18 -23.18
C PRO A 56 -5.27 24.15 -24.57
N GLY A 57 -5.79 23.27 -25.43
CA GLY A 57 -5.12 22.83 -26.65
C GLY A 57 -5.26 23.77 -27.84
N ASP A 58 -4.52 24.88 -27.86
CA ASP A 58 -4.28 25.69 -29.07
C ASP A 58 -2.86 25.50 -29.64
N PHE A 59 -1.99 24.72 -28.97
CA PHE A 59 -0.65 24.40 -29.48
C PHE A 59 -0.72 23.21 -30.46
N GLU A 60 -0.27 23.44 -31.70
CA GLU A 60 -0.31 22.54 -32.87
C GLU A 60 0.60 21.29 -32.77
N SER A 61 0.59 20.54 -31.66
CA SER A 61 1.21 19.20 -31.63
C SER A 61 0.15 18.12 -31.78
N SER A 62 0.31 17.29 -32.81
CA SER A 62 -0.59 16.25 -33.35
C SER A 62 -0.86 15.03 -32.46
N GLY A 63 -0.87 15.18 -31.13
CA GLY A 63 -1.24 14.10 -30.21
C GLY A 63 -2.74 14.10 -29.93
N SER A 64 -3.39 12.95 -30.06
CA SER A 64 -4.79 12.78 -29.61
C SER A 64 -4.79 12.22 -28.19
N CYS A 65 -5.68 12.71 -27.35
CA CYS A 65 -5.69 12.40 -25.91
C CYS A 65 -5.95 10.92 -25.62
N SER A 66 -5.25 10.40 -24.60
CA SER A 66 -5.77 9.35 -23.72
C SER A 66 -6.63 10.04 -22.65
N SER A 67 -7.77 9.45 -22.27
CA SER A 67 -8.45 9.85 -21.04
C SER A 67 -7.50 9.58 -19.87
N ALA A 68 -7.45 10.48 -18.88
CA ALA A 68 -7.01 10.04 -17.57
C ALA A 68 -8.00 8.95 -17.17
N SER A 69 -7.57 7.69 -17.17
CA SER A 69 -8.40 6.65 -16.58
C SER A 69 -8.51 7.00 -15.10
N HIS A 70 -9.67 7.48 -14.69
CA HIS A 70 -10.09 7.39 -13.31
C HIS A 70 -10.21 5.91 -13.00
N GLY A 71 -9.21 5.38 -12.32
CA GLY A 71 -9.37 4.19 -11.50
C GLY A 71 -9.17 4.69 -10.08
N ASP A 72 -10.09 4.34 -9.19
CA ASP A 72 -9.97 4.66 -7.78
C ASP A 72 -8.67 4.02 -7.26
N GLU A 73 -7.63 4.84 -7.08
CA GLU A 73 -6.38 4.36 -6.52
C GLU A 73 -6.66 3.73 -5.15
N VAL A 74 -6.32 2.45 -5.02
CA VAL A 74 -6.47 1.71 -3.78
C VAL A 74 -5.21 2.01 -2.95
N PRO A 75 -5.35 2.53 -1.72
CA PRO A 75 -6.43 2.27 -0.78
C PRO A 75 -7.45 3.40 -0.62
N ALA A 76 -8.71 3.02 -0.36
CA ALA A 76 -9.76 3.94 0.08
C ALA A 76 -9.34 4.71 1.36
N LEU A 77 -9.94 5.88 1.51
CA LEU A 77 -9.90 6.84 2.62
C LEU A 77 -9.66 6.21 4.00
N TYR A 78 -8.50 6.45 4.60
CA TYR A 78 -8.38 6.37 6.06
C TYR A 78 -9.51 7.17 6.69
N LEU A 79 -10.14 6.63 7.74
CA LEU A 79 -11.07 7.41 8.54
C LEU A 79 -10.40 8.73 8.93
N SER A 80 -11.23 9.78 8.91
CA SER A 80 -10.87 11.16 9.25
C SER A 80 -9.79 11.23 10.34
N GLN A 81 -8.81 12.11 10.15
CA GLN A 81 -7.77 12.43 11.14
C GLN A 81 -8.31 12.77 12.55
N ASP A 82 -9.62 12.98 12.65
CA ASP A 82 -10.34 13.31 13.88
C ASP A 82 -10.89 12.08 14.64
N ASP A 83 -10.69 10.82 14.21
CA ASP A 83 -11.12 9.66 15.00
C ASP A 83 -10.19 9.44 16.22
N PRO A 84 -10.67 9.68 17.45
CA PRO A 84 -9.87 9.59 18.66
C PRO A 84 -9.49 8.16 19.05
N ARG A 85 -9.98 7.13 18.35
CA ARG A 85 -9.62 5.72 18.60
C ARG A 85 -8.32 5.32 17.92
N PHE A 86 -7.95 5.96 16.80
CA PHE A 86 -6.69 5.70 16.08
C PHE A 86 -5.52 6.56 16.53
N LEU A 87 -5.79 7.66 17.24
CA LEU A 87 -4.76 8.43 17.90
C LEU A 87 -4.80 8.03 19.37
N PRO A 88 -3.84 7.24 19.88
CA PRO A 88 -3.77 6.94 21.30
C PRO A 88 -3.94 8.25 22.08
N SER A 89 -4.81 8.28 23.09
CA SER A 89 -5.00 9.50 23.88
C SER A 89 -3.64 9.94 24.47
N GLY A 90 -3.08 11.03 23.93
CA GLY A 90 -1.72 11.50 24.26
C GLY A 90 -0.64 11.21 23.21
N ALA A 91 -0.95 10.55 22.09
CA ALA A 91 -0.10 10.44 20.91
C ALA A 91 -0.08 11.77 20.16
N GLU A 92 0.55 12.78 20.74
CA GLU A 92 0.86 14.04 20.05
C GLU A 92 1.81 13.83 18.84
N TRP A 93 2.29 12.60 18.59
CA TRP A 93 3.50 12.33 17.81
C TRP A 93 3.44 11.13 16.87
N PHE A 94 2.27 10.57 16.53
CA PHE A 94 2.24 9.38 15.67
C PHE A 94 2.21 9.70 14.17
N PRO A 95 3.20 9.25 13.38
CA PRO A 95 4.65 9.36 13.63
C PRO A 95 5.15 10.82 13.54
N CYS A 96 4.28 11.75 13.11
CA CYS A 96 4.33 13.20 13.28
C CYS A 96 3.04 13.84 12.77
N LYS A 97 2.53 14.84 13.52
CA LYS A 97 1.34 15.60 13.13
C LYS A 97 1.50 16.20 11.72
N SER A 98 0.56 15.89 10.83
CA SER A 98 0.53 16.41 9.45
C SER A 98 1.74 16.04 8.59
N GLY A 99 2.43 14.94 8.88
CA GLY A 99 3.59 14.49 8.09
C GLY A 99 4.85 15.36 8.21
N GLY A 100 4.86 16.39 9.07
CA GLY A 100 5.93 17.40 9.13
C GLY A 100 7.33 16.91 9.56
N CYS A 101 7.47 15.63 9.91
CA CYS A 101 8.76 14.99 10.19
C CYS A 101 9.38 14.29 8.99
N PHE A 102 8.64 14.13 7.89
CA PHE A 102 9.12 13.56 6.64
C PHE A 102 9.72 14.67 5.80
N GLY A 103 11.04 14.76 5.80
CA GLY A 103 11.78 15.75 5.04
C GLY A 103 13.28 15.46 5.05
N ARG A 104 14.00 16.10 4.14
CA ARG A 104 15.45 15.93 3.98
C ARG A 104 16.19 16.65 5.10
N ARG A 105 17.15 15.95 5.73
CA ARG A 105 18.12 16.55 6.65
C ARG A 105 19.50 16.46 6.01
N SER A 106 20.06 15.26 5.96
CA SER A 106 21.40 15.02 5.41
C SER A 106 21.75 13.53 5.26
N GLN A 107 20.84 12.62 5.60
CA GLN A 107 21.08 11.19 5.54
C GLN A 107 20.73 10.65 4.14
N PRO A 108 21.20 9.44 3.80
CA PRO A 108 20.60 8.66 2.72
C PRO A 108 19.09 8.62 2.91
N TRP A 109 18.33 8.70 1.82
CA TRP A 109 16.90 8.94 1.91
C TRP A 109 16.08 7.99 1.03
N VAL A 110 14.81 7.81 1.41
CA VAL A 110 13.82 7.08 0.62
C VAL A 110 12.71 8.05 0.22
N ALA A 111 12.31 7.98 -1.05
CA ALA A 111 11.12 8.66 -1.54
C ALA A 111 9.89 7.80 -1.22
N VAL A 112 8.88 8.38 -0.59
CA VAL A 112 7.60 7.73 -0.34
C VAL A 112 6.56 8.46 -1.17
N VAL A 113 6.02 7.83 -2.20
CA VAL A 113 4.93 8.40 -3.00
C VAL A 113 3.65 7.82 -2.43
N ASP A 114 2.86 8.64 -1.75
CA ASP A 114 1.68 8.20 -1.01
C ASP A 114 0.79 9.40 -0.63
N TRP A 115 -0.40 9.19 -0.05
CA TRP A 115 -1.27 10.26 0.44
C TRP A 115 -0.65 10.98 1.65
N ASN A 116 -0.87 12.28 1.77
CA ASN A 116 -0.52 13.05 2.97
C ASN A 116 -1.59 12.96 4.06
N GLN A 117 -1.97 11.73 4.38
CA GLN A 117 -2.93 11.39 5.43
C GLN A 117 -2.47 10.15 6.20
N GLY A 118 -3.33 9.60 7.05
CA GLY A 118 -3.00 8.45 7.92
C GLY A 118 -2.32 7.28 7.20
N HIS A 119 -2.72 6.97 5.96
CA HIS A 119 -2.06 5.93 5.15
C HIS A 119 -0.58 6.25 4.89
N GLY A 120 -0.27 7.31 4.13
CA GLY A 120 1.12 7.61 3.79
C GLY A 120 1.99 7.96 5.00
N TRP A 121 1.41 8.53 6.06
CA TRP A 121 2.15 8.75 7.30
C TRP A 121 2.51 7.44 8.00
N SER A 122 1.58 6.47 8.08
CA SER A 122 1.86 5.17 8.69
C SER A 122 2.82 4.33 7.86
N VAL A 123 2.72 4.36 6.53
CA VAL A 123 3.67 3.75 5.59
C VAL A 123 5.08 4.32 5.82
N ALA A 124 5.22 5.64 5.80
CA ALA A 124 6.50 6.28 6.07
C ALA A 124 7.00 6.02 7.50
N GLY A 125 6.10 6.03 8.50
CA GLY A 125 6.41 5.65 9.87
C GLY A 125 7.01 4.26 9.98
N LEU A 126 6.41 3.28 9.30
CA LEU A 126 6.88 1.90 9.24
C LEU A 126 8.25 1.80 8.57
N ILE A 127 8.47 2.46 7.43
CA ILE A 127 9.78 2.49 6.77
C ILE A 127 10.85 3.02 7.74
N ARG A 128 10.56 4.12 8.46
CA ARG A 128 11.49 4.74 9.42
C ARG A 128 11.82 3.79 10.56
N GLU A 129 10.82 3.13 11.12
CA GLU A 129 11.01 2.23 12.25
C GLU A 129 11.84 1.02 11.85
N VAL A 130 11.53 0.40 10.69
CA VAL A 130 12.27 -0.74 10.17
C VAL A 130 13.72 -0.36 9.83
N ALA A 131 13.93 0.77 9.13
CA ALA A 131 15.24 1.21 8.69
C ALA A 131 16.12 1.80 9.81
N GLY A 132 15.50 2.37 10.85
CA GLY A 132 16.17 3.11 11.90
C GLY A 132 16.46 4.58 11.54
N SER A 133 17.11 5.30 12.46
CA SER A 133 17.36 6.75 12.34
C SER A 133 18.42 7.15 11.30
N GLY A 134 19.05 6.17 10.64
CA GLY A 134 20.08 6.39 9.62
C GLY A 134 19.52 6.72 8.23
N VAL A 135 18.20 6.64 8.05
CA VAL A 135 17.51 6.91 6.78
C VAL A 135 16.54 8.07 6.94
N ASP A 136 16.67 9.10 6.10
CA ASP A 136 15.68 10.17 5.96
C ASP A 136 14.51 9.71 5.08
N LEU A 137 13.31 10.22 5.32
CA LEU A 137 12.13 9.92 4.51
C LEU A 137 11.54 11.19 3.94
N VAL A 138 11.23 11.16 2.65
CA VAL A 138 10.61 12.28 1.94
C VAL A 138 9.29 11.82 1.36
N LEU A 139 8.20 12.36 1.90
CA LEU A 139 6.87 12.11 1.39
C LEU A 139 6.61 13.01 0.17
N PHE A 140 6.29 12.40 -0.96
CA PHE A 140 5.83 13.01 -2.20
C PHE A 140 4.31 12.80 -2.27
N PRO A 141 3.52 13.79 -1.84
CA PRO A 141 2.12 13.58 -1.55
C PRO A 141 1.30 13.44 -2.84
N LEU A 142 0.46 12.41 -2.92
CA LEU A 142 -0.51 12.21 -4.01
C LEU A 142 -1.71 13.20 -3.97
N GLU A 143 -1.64 14.23 -3.11
CA GLU A 143 -2.60 15.32 -3.10
C GLU A 143 -2.44 16.21 -4.34
N ARG A 144 -3.56 16.67 -4.91
CA ARG A 144 -3.52 17.52 -6.11
C ARG A 144 -2.68 18.78 -5.89
N THR A 145 -1.67 18.93 -6.73
CA THR A 145 -0.82 20.12 -6.79
C THR A 145 -1.68 21.36 -7.07
N SER A 146 -1.41 22.46 -6.37
CA SER A 146 -2.10 23.73 -6.57
C SER A 146 -2.11 24.14 -8.05
N GLY A 147 -3.29 24.28 -8.65
CA GLY A 147 -3.44 24.67 -10.06
C GLY A 147 -4.21 23.66 -10.91
N LEU A 148 -4.45 22.43 -10.42
CA LEU A 148 -5.40 21.50 -11.03
C LEU A 148 -6.76 21.58 -10.33
N ALA A 149 -7.87 21.53 -11.07
CA ALA A 149 -9.20 21.52 -10.48
C ALA A 149 -9.37 20.28 -9.58
N ALA A 150 -10.17 20.38 -8.52
CA ALA A 150 -10.48 19.23 -7.67
C ALA A 150 -11.36 18.23 -8.45
N ALA A 151 -10.98 16.96 -8.45
CA ALA A 151 -11.88 15.86 -8.74
C ALA A 151 -11.73 14.84 -7.62
N ASP A 152 -12.72 13.95 -7.52
CA ASP A 152 -12.77 12.94 -6.50
C ASP A 152 -11.65 11.91 -6.77
N GLY A 153 -10.72 11.75 -5.81
CA GLY A 153 -9.65 10.75 -5.87
C GLY A 153 -8.30 11.19 -6.47
N VAL A 154 -7.33 10.29 -6.34
CA VAL A 154 -5.98 10.39 -6.94
C VAL A 154 -6.03 9.79 -8.34
N SER A 155 -5.35 10.46 -9.27
CA SER A 155 -5.25 10.03 -10.65
C SER A 155 -3.83 9.66 -11.05
N ASP A 156 -3.73 8.96 -12.17
CA ASP A 156 -2.49 8.72 -12.91
C ASP A 156 -1.62 9.96 -13.12
N LEU A 157 -2.27 11.12 -13.31
CA LEU A 157 -1.58 12.40 -13.45
C LEU A 157 -0.88 12.77 -12.15
N ASP A 158 -1.53 12.58 -11.00
CA ASP A 158 -0.95 12.86 -9.69
C ASP A 158 0.25 11.96 -9.41
N VAL A 159 0.14 10.66 -9.73
CA VAL A 159 1.26 9.71 -9.65
C VAL A 159 2.42 10.13 -10.56
N LEU A 160 2.12 10.50 -11.82
CA LEU A 160 3.14 10.97 -12.76
C LEU A 160 3.83 12.24 -12.26
N ILE A 161 3.08 13.21 -11.72
CA ILE A 161 3.62 14.45 -11.16
C ILE A 161 4.61 14.14 -10.03
N GLN A 162 4.22 13.29 -9.09
CA GLN A 162 5.06 12.98 -7.93
C GLN A 162 6.29 12.17 -8.32
N LEU A 163 6.16 11.19 -9.22
CA LEU A 163 7.32 10.46 -9.74
C LEU A 163 8.26 11.37 -10.53
N CYS A 164 7.75 12.33 -11.29
CA CYS A 164 8.57 13.34 -11.94
C CYS A 164 9.28 14.27 -10.95
N ALA A 165 8.64 14.62 -9.82
CA ALA A 165 9.30 15.36 -8.76
C ALA A 165 10.46 14.57 -8.13
N VAL A 166 10.33 13.25 -7.98
CA VAL A 166 11.44 12.37 -7.56
C VAL A 166 12.56 12.37 -8.61
N ALA A 167 12.22 12.23 -9.90
CA ALA A 167 13.20 12.24 -10.99
C ALA A 167 13.92 13.60 -11.10
N GLU A 168 13.21 14.70 -10.91
CA GLU A 168 13.78 16.05 -10.89
C GLU A 168 14.74 16.21 -9.70
N ALA A 169 14.37 15.75 -8.50
CA ALA A 169 15.26 15.78 -7.34
C ALA A 169 16.56 14.99 -7.58
N ALA A 170 16.44 13.80 -8.19
CA ALA A 170 17.59 12.97 -8.57
C ALA A 170 18.47 13.65 -9.63
N TYR A 171 17.86 14.36 -10.59
CA TYR A 171 18.57 15.10 -11.63
C TYR A 171 19.34 16.30 -11.07
N GLN A 172 18.74 17.07 -10.16
CA GLN A 172 19.37 18.26 -9.57
C GLN A 172 20.50 17.91 -8.60
N ALA A 173 20.50 16.70 -8.03
CA ALA A 173 21.52 16.23 -7.09
C ALA A 173 21.95 14.77 -7.38
N PRO A 174 22.68 14.52 -8.48
CA PRO A 174 23.02 13.16 -8.93
C PRO A 174 23.92 12.37 -7.97
N GLN A 175 24.61 13.05 -7.04
CA GLN A 175 25.39 12.44 -5.97
C GLN A 175 24.55 12.02 -4.74
N ASP A 176 23.24 12.29 -4.76
CA ASP A 176 22.35 12.25 -3.60
C ASP A 176 20.99 11.65 -3.99
N LEU A 177 21.08 10.51 -4.68
CA LEU A 177 19.94 9.75 -5.16
C LEU A 177 19.20 9.09 -3.99
N PRO A 178 17.86 8.93 -4.07
CA PRO A 178 17.14 8.12 -3.11
C PRO A 178 17.61 6.66 -3.20
N LEU A 179 17.66 5.97 -2.06
CA LEU A 179 17.95 4.54 -1.99
C LEU A 179 16.83 3.74 -2.66
N ALA A 180 15.59 4.17 -2.45
CA ALA A 180 14.39 3.56 -3.00
C ALA A 180 13.26 4.57 -3.18
N VAL A 181 12.30 4.22 -4.04
CA VAL A 181 10.97 4.80 -4.12
C VAL A 181 9.97 3.75 -3.65
N ASN A 182 9.26 4.03 -2.56
CA ASN A 182 8.14 3.23 -2.10
C ASN A 182 6.83 3.78 -2.68
N MET A 183 6.02 2.89 -3.25
CA MET A 183 4.69 3.16 -3.78
C MET A 183 3.71 2.19 -3.14
N SER A 184 3.20 2.54 -1.96
CA SER A 184 2.32 1.67 -1.16
C SER A 184 0.85 1.72 -1.63
N PHE A 185 0.64 1.85 -2.94
CA PHE A 185 -0.65 1.97 -3.60
C PHE A 185 -0.66 1.15 -4.88
N GLY A 186 -1.84 0.91 -5.43
CA GLY A 186 -1.97 0.29 -6.73
C GLY A 186 -3.34 0.46 -7.34
N ARG A 187 -3.42 0.23 -8.65
CA ARG A 187 -4.68 0.19 -9.38
C ARG A 187 -4.62 -0.82 -10.52
N LEU A 188 -5.79 -1.24 -10.98
CA LEU A 188 -5.88 -2.12 -12.13
C LEU A 188 -5.58 -1.34 -13.42
N LEU A 189 -4.84 -1.97 -14.32
CA LEU A 189 -4.62 -1.41 -15.64
C LEU A 189 -5.89 -1.57 -16.46
N ASP A 190 -6.41 -0.48 -17.01
CA ASP A 190 -7.44 -0.54 -18.04
C ASP A 190 -6.87 -1.26 -19.28
N PRO A 191 -7.31 -2.50 -19.59
CA PRO A 191 -6.76 -3.27 -20.70
C PRO A 191 -7.10 -2.66 -22.06
N SER A 192 -8.08 -1.75 -22.13
CA SER A 192 -8.44 -1.02 -23.36
C SER A 192 -7.38 0.03 -23.73
N VAL A 193 -6.61 0.50 -22.77
CA VAL A 193 -5.54 1.49 -22.96
C VAL A 193 -4.33 0.85 -23.62
N SER A 194 -3.96 -0.37 -23.19
CA SER A 194 -2.82 -1.14 -23.72
C SER A 194 -3.00 -1.61 -25.18
N GLN A 195 -4.24 -1.79 -25.65
CA GLN A 195 -4.52 -2.21 -27.04
C GLN A 195 -4.36 -1.09 -28.09
N SER A 196 -4.03 0.13 -27.66
CA SER A 196 -3.78 1.28 -28.55
C SER A 196 -2.46 1.21 -29.32
N ALA A 197 -1.69 0.11 -29.20
CA ALA A 197 -0.36 -0.11 -29.78
C ALA A 197 -0.24 0.06 -31.32
N GLY A 198 -1.33 0.38 -32.02
CA GLY A 198 -1.36 0.76 -33.44
C GLY A 198 -1.46 2.27 -33.74
N LEU A 199 -1.66 3.13 -32.74
CA LEU A 199 -1.82 4.58 -32.92
C LEU A 199 -0.57 5.32 -32.44
N VAL A 200 0.40 5.48 -33.36
CA VAL A 200 1.54 6.37 -33.20
C VAL A 200 1.05 7.76 -32.79
N GLY A 201 1.31 8.18 -31.54
CA GLY A 201 0.99 9.53 -31.04
C GLY A 201 -0.08 9.63 -29.96
N ARG A 202 -0.54 8.52 -29.36
CA ARG A 202 -1.30 8.54 -28.09
C ARG A 202 -0.42 7.98 -26.98
N TRP A 203 -0.07 8.82 -26.00
CA TRP A 203 0.66 8.41 -24.80
C TRP A 203 -0.37 8.19 -23.70
N ALA A 204 -0.49 6.97 -23.17
CA ALA A 204 -1.24 6.77 -21.95
C ALA A 204 -0.43 7.27 -20.75
N PHE A 205 -1.09 7.81 -19.72
CA PHE A 205 -0.40 8.20 -18.49
C PHE A 205 0.38 7.03 -17.86
N GLN A 206 -0.17 5.82 -17.93
CA GLN A 206 0.50 4.58 -17.53
C GLN A 206 1.84 4.35 -18.26
N ASP A 207 1.90 4.63 -19.57
CA ASP A 207 3.14 4.49 -20.35
C ASP A 207 4.19 5.52 -19.90
N GLU A 208 3.75 6.74 -19.59
CA GLU A 208 4.64 7.79 -19.07
C GLU A 208 5.13 7.48 -17.66
N ILE A 209 4.25 6.98 -16.78
CA ILE A 209 4.65 6.48 -15.47
C ILE A 209 5.68 5.37 -15.64
N GLY A 210 5.43 4.38 -16.52
CA GLY A 210 6.38 3.32 -16.84
C GLY A 210 7.74 3.86 -17.31
N ARG A 211 7.74 4.87 -18.19
CA ARG A 211 8.96 5.54 -18.64
C ARG A 211 9.72 6.24 -17.50
N VAL A 212 9.02 6.89 -16.58
CA VAL A 212 9.65 7.50 -15.38
C VAL A 212 10.21 6.41 -14.46
N LEU A 213 9.50 5.32 -14.25
CA LEU A 213 9.98 4.16 -13.48
C LEU A 213 11.23 3.54 -14.12
N ASP A 214 11.24 3.32 -15.43
CA ASP A 214 12.42 2.85 -16.16
C ASP A 214 13.62 3.78 -15.98
N HIS A 215 13.39 5.09 -16.02
CA HIS A 215 14.44 6.09 -15.81
C HIS A 215 15.00 6.03 -14.39
N LEU A 216 14.15 6.06 -13.37
CA LEU A 216 14.56 6.00 -11.96
C LEU A 216 15.32 4.70 -11.67
N SER A 217 14.84 3.56 -12.17
CA SER A 217 15.55 2.28 -12.07
C SER A 217 16.92 2.32 -12.78
N GLY A 218 17.01 2.97 -13.95
CA GLY A 218 18.26 3.19 -14.67
C GLY A 218 19.31 4.01 -13.91
N LEU A 219 18.89 4.84 -12.93
CA LEU A 219 19.77 5.54 -11.99
C LEU A 219 20.23 4.67 -10.81
N GLY A 220 19.78 3.41 -10.74
CA GLY A 220 20.09 2.47 -9.65
C GLY A 220 19.18 2.60 -8.43
N ILE A 221 18.13 3.44 -8.50
CA ILE A 221 17.13 3.61 -7.45
C ILE A 221 16.23 2.38 -7.43
N GLN A 222 16.00 1.80 -6.25
CA GLN A 222 15.09 0.65 -6.12
C GLN A 222 13.64 1.10 -6.13
N LEU A 223 12.80 0.40 -6.87
CA LEU A 223 11.38 0.72 -6.97
C LEU A 223 10.61 -0.41 -6.31
N VAL A 224 9.82 -0.08 -5.29
CA VAL A 224 9.09 -1.05 -4.49
C VAL A 224 7.63 -0.63 -4.45
N ALA A 225 6.71 -1.53 -4.78
CA ALA A 225 5.28 -1.25 -4.73
C ALA A 225 4.49 -2.36 -4.04
N ALA A 226 3.35 -1.98 -3.47
CA ALA A 226 2.37 -2.92 -2.95
C ALA A 226 1.81 -3.78 -4.09
N ALA A 227 1.84 -5.11 -3.95
CA ALA A 227 1.33 -6.01 -4.98
C ALA A 227 -0.19 -5.86 -5.20
N GLY A 228 -0.93 -5.45 -4.17
CA GLY A 228 -2.39 -5.38 -4.15
C GLY A 228 -2.99 -6.33 -3.11
N ASN A 229 -4.27 -6.11 -2.79
CA ASN A 229 -5.04 -6.94 -1.85
C ASN A 229 -6.26 -7.60 -2.52
N HIS A 230 -6.20 -7.79 -3.84
CA HIS A 230 -7.33 -8.26 -4.67
C HIS A 230 -7.02 -9.54 -5.44
N ALA A 231 -6.04 -10.33 -4.99
CA ALA A 231 -5.48 -11.50 -5.69
C ALA A 231 -4.92 -11.24 -7.11
N GLU A 232 -5.04 -10.02 -7.64
CA GLU A 232 -4.46 -9.56 -8.89
C GLU A 232 -3.38 -8.50 -8.66
N LEU A 233 -2.31 -8.59 -9.46
CA LEU A 233 -1.17 -7.69 -9.38
C LEU A 233 -1.51 -6.31 -9.96
N LEU A 234 -1.42 -5.28 -9.12
CA LEU A 234 -1.78 -3.91 -9.49
C LEU A 234 -0.61 -3.14 -10.11
N PHE A 235 -0.90 -2.11 -10.91
CA PHE A 235 0.10 -1.13 -11.34
C PHE A 235 0.29 -0.06 -10.24
N PRO A 236 1.52 0.36 -9.89
CA PRO A 236 2.78 0.13 -10.62
C PRO A 236 3.51 -1.19 -10.31
N ALA A 237 3.04 -2.01 -9.37
CA ALA A 237 3.69 -3.27 -9.00
C ALA A 237 3.82 -4.28 -10.16
N SER A 238 2.92 -4.23 -11.14
CA SER A 238 2.99 -5.04 -12.37
C SER A 238 4.07 -4.58 -13.37
N HIS A 239 4.72 -3.45 -13.14
CA HIS A 239 5.78 -2.95 -14.01
C HIS A 239 7.09 -3.71 -13.78
N SER A 240 7.76 -4.17 -14.84
CA SER A 240 8.93 -5.08 -14.75
C SER A 240 10.16 -4.54 -13.99
N LYS A 241 10.23 -3.23 -13.72
CA LYS A 241 11.30 -2.59 -12.93
C LYS A 241 10.93 -2.36 -11.47
N VAL A 242 9.70 -2.68 -11.09
CA VAL A 242 9.18 -2.48 -9.75
C VAL A 242 9.14 -3.83 -9.07
N MET A 243 9.70 -3.91 -7.86
CA MET A 243 9.53 -5.06 -6.98
C MET A 243 8.13 -5.01 -6.39
N SER A 244 7.32 -5.99 -6.75
CA SER A 244 5.99 -6.17 -6.19
C SER A 244 6.08 -6.92 -4.86
N VAL A 245 5.57 -6.30 -3.79
CA VAL A 245 5.62 -6.85 -2.44
C VAL A 245 4.22 -7.18 -1.96
N GLY A 246 3.99 -8.47 -1.76
CA GLY A 246 2.78 -9.03 -1.19
C GLY A 246 2.92 -9.31 0.30
N SER A 247 1.80 -9.61 0.93
CA SER A 247 1.74 -9.90 2.37
C SER A 247 1.89 -11.38 2.67
N VAL A 248 2.62 -11.70 3.73
CA VAL A 248 2.72 -13.06 4.28
C VAL A 248 1.50 -13.38 5.14
N ASP A 249 1.03 -14.62 5.04
CA ASP A 249 0.18 -15.27 6.05
C ASP A 249 1.05 -15.55 7.29
N ILE A 250 0.98 -14.63 8.26
CA ILE A 250 1.85 -14.65 9.43
C ILE A 250 1.58 -15.87 10.33
N GLU A 251 0.36 -16.39 10.36
CA GLU A 251 -0.01 -17.57 11.15
C GLU A 251 0.50 -18.86 10.52
N HIS A 252 0.33 -18.99 9.20
CA HIS A 252 0.90 -20.10 8.47
C HIS A 252 2.41 -20.11 8.65
N TRP A 253 3.02 -18.93 8.60
CA TRP A 253 4.45 -18.79 8.81
C TRP A 253 4.89 -19.11 10.24
N ASP A 254 4.18 -18.65 11.27
CA ASP A 254 4.50 -18.97 12.67
C ASP A 254 4.38 -20.48 12.94
N SER A 255 3.33 -21.12 12.41
CA SER A 255 3.07 -22.54 12.60
C SER A 255 3.97 -23.48 11.80
N THR A 256 4.43 -23.08 10.61
CA THR A 256 5.20 -23.96 9.70
C THR A 256 6.66 -23.54 9.50
N GLY A 257 7.01 -22.31 9.85
CA GLY A 257 8.29 -21.68 9.51
C GLY A 257 8.43 -21.32 8.02
N SER A 258 7.38 -21.49 7.21
CA SER A 258 7.43 -21.25 5.76
C SER A 258 6.55 -20.07 5.37
N ALA A 259 7.10 -19.16 4.56
CA ALA A 259 6.35 -17.99 4.11
C ALA A 259 5.32 -18.43 3.05
N GLN A 260 4.03 -18.27 3.37
CA GLN A 260 2.94 -18.39 2.42
C GLN A 260 2.31 -17.02 2.20
N ARG A 261 1.80 -16.78 1.00
CA ARG A 261 1.07 -15.53 0.69
C ARG A 261 -0.25 -15.50 1.48
N SER A 262 -0.64 -14.33 1.96
CA SER A 262 -2.03 -14.13 2.39
C SER A 262 -2.97 -14.36 1.20
N TRP A 263 -4.20 -14.77 1.45
CA TRP A 263 -5.15 -15.12 0.39
C TRP A 263 -5.47 -13.93 -0.55
N GLN A 264 -5.38 -12.69 -0.04
CA GLN A 264 -5.54 -11.43 -0.79
C GLN A 264 -4.33 -11.10 -1.67
N THR A 265 -3.16 -11.67 -1.37
CA THR A 265 -1.93 -11.33 -2.05
C THR A 265 -1.87 -12.00 -3.43
N PRO A 266 -1.56 -11.26 -4.50
CA PRO A 266 -1.45 -11.82 -5.84
C PRO A 266 -0.38 -12.93 -5.92
N THR A 267 -0.68 -13.99 -6.66
CA THR A 267 0.27 -15.08 -6.92
C THR A 267 1.52 -14.62 -7.66
N ALA A 268 1.43 -13.51 -8.40
CA ALA A 268 2.50 -12.91 -9.18
C ALA A 268 3.39 -11.95 -8.40
N ALA A 269 3.16 -11.74 -7.09
CA ALA A 269 4.04 -10.90 -6.27
C ALA A 269 5.47 -11.48 -6.23
N ASP A 270 6.48 -10.62 -6.43
CA ASP A 270 7.90 -11.02 -6.46
C ASP A 270 8.40 -11.45 -5.08
N THR A 271 7.77 -10.94 -4.03
CA THR A 271 8.30 -10.94 -2.68
C THR A 271 7.14 -10.95 -1.68
N LEU A 272 7.29 -11.68 -0.57
CA LEU A 272 6.31 -11.75 0.51
C LEU A 272 6.94 -11.26 1.82
N LEU A 273 6.40 -10.20 2.41
CA LEU A 273 6.81 -9.68 3.72
C LEU A 273 5.64 -9.61 4.70
N PRO A 274 5.90 -9.59 6.02
CA PRO A 274 4.86 -9.40 7.02
C PRO A 274 4.17 -8.04 6.88
N ALA A 275 2.85 -8.06 6.98
CA ALA A 275 2.00 -6.88 6.86
C ALA A 275 0.76 -6.93 7.75
N TYR A 276 0.59 -8.01 8.52
CA TYR A 276 -0.51 -8.21 9.46
C TYR A 276 0.08 -8.20 10.88
N GLY A 277 -0.72 -7.72 11.85
CA GLY A 277 -0.30 -7.70 13.26
C GLY A 277 0.90 -6.78 13.57
N LEU A 278 1.23 -5.86 12.66
CA LEU A 278 2.33 -4.92 12.88
C LEU A 278 1.86 -3.81 13.84
N TYR A 279 2.72 -3.48 14.79
CA TYR A 279 2.50 -2.38 15.73
C TYR A 279 3.71 -1.47 15.74
N LEU A 280 3.50 -0.21 15.37
CA LEU A 280 4.55 0.81 15.36
C LEU A 280 4.71 1.44 16.74
N ASP A 281 5.93 1.84 17.08
CA ASP A 281 6.21 2.56 18.33
C ASP A 281 5.63 3.98 18.28
N ALA A 282 4.66 4.24 19.16
CA ALA A 282 3.99 5.53 19.26
C ALA A 282 4.60 6.49 20.29
N GLY A 283 5.71 6.08 20.90
CA GLY A 283 6.37 6.80 21.98
C GLY A 283 5.69 6.55 23.32
N SER A 284 6.37 6.92 24.42
CA SER A 284 5.85 6.76 25.79
C SER A 284 5.43 5.32 26.17
N GLY A 285 5.92 4.31 25.46
CA GLY A 285 5.55 2.91 25.66
C GLY A 285 4.20 2.50 25.08
N SER A 286 3.53 3.37 24.32
CA SER A 286 2.35 3.00 23.54
C SER A 286 2.75 2.48 22.16
N HIS A 287 1.91 1.64 21.58
CA HIS A 287 2.08 1.15 20.22
C HIS A 287 0.83 1.47 19.42
N TRP A 288 1.01 1.71 18.12
CA TRP A 288 -0.08 1.99 17.19
C TRP A 288 -0.26 0.80 16.23
N PRO A 289 -1.47 0.22 16.15
CA PRO A 289 -1.74 -0.89 15.24
C PRO A 289 -1.70 -0.40 13.79
N VAL A 290 -0.90 -1.08 12.97
CA VAL A 290 -0.83 -0.82 11.54
C VAL A 290 -1.93 -1.59 10.82
N PRO A 291 -2.62 -0.95 9.87
CA PRO A 291 -3.56 -1.65 9.04
C PRO A 291 -2.97 -2.81 8.24
N PRO A 292 -3.73 -3.89 7.98
CA PRO A 292 -3.25 -4.95 7.12
C PRO A 292 -3.17 -4.48 5.67
N GLY A 293 -2.24 -5.05 4.92
CA GLY A 293 -2.22 -4.95 3.47
C GLY A 293 -0.83 -4.86 2.87
N SER A 294 -0.74 -5.20 1.59
CA SER A 294 0.52 -5.20 0.82
C SER A 294 1.24 -3.85 0.81
N SER A 295 0.52 -2.74 1.05
CA SER A 295 1.08 -1.41 1.35
C SER A 295 2.17 -1.50 2.44
N TYR A 296 1.84 -2.12 3.57
CA TYR A 296 2.77 -2.26 4.69
C TYR A 296 3.83 -3.32 4.47
N ALA A 297 3.53 -4.37 3.70
CA ALA A 297 4.54 -5.31 3.24
C ALA A 297 5.63 -4.57 2.43
N SER A 298 5.21 -3.72 1.49
CA SER A 298 6.10 -2.93 0.65
C SER A 298 6.91 -1.90 1.45
N ALA A 299 6.28 -1.26 2.44
CA ALA A 299 6.96 -0.35 3.35
C ALA A 299 7.99 -1.09 4.22
N PHE A 300 7.64 -2.27 4.73
CA PHE A 300 8.54 -3.13 5.49
C PHE A 300 9.76 -3.52 4.64
N ALA A 301 9.54 -4.01 3.42
CA ALA A 301 10.60 -4.36 2.48
C ALA A 301 11.51 -3.16 2.19
N THR A 302 10.91 -1.98 1.94
CA THR A 302 11.66 -0.75 1.65
C THR A 302 12.52 -0.34 2.82
N GLY A 303 11.96 -0.30 4.04
CA GLY A 303 12.70 0.08 5.25
C GLY A 303 13.83 -0.91 5.55
N TRP A 304 13.57 -2.20 5.39
CA TRP A 304 14.56 -3.24 5.70
C TRP A 304 15.73 -3.17 4.72
N LEU A 305 15.44 -3.04 3.42
CA LEU A 305 16.46 -2.87 2.39
C LEU A 305 17.26 -1.57 2.61
N ALA A 306 16.57 -0.44 2.80
CA ALA A 306 17.23 0.86 2.95
C ALA A 306 18.15 0.90 4.18
N GLY A 307 17.67 0.43 5.34
CA GLY A 307 18.47 0.37 6.55
C GLY A 307 19.70 -0.52 6.40
N TYR A 308 19.54 -1.69 5.75
CA TYR A 308 20.67 -2.58 5.48
C TYR A 308 21.70 -1.95 4.54
N LEU A 309 21.26 -1.30 3.46
CA LEU A 309 22.14 -0.60 2.53
C LEU A 309 22.96 0.49 3.22
N VAL A 310 22.32 1.26 4.12
CA VAL A 310 23.01 2.29 4.93
C VAL A 310 24.00 1.67 5.90
N ASP A 311 23.61 0.65 6.67
CA ASP A 311 24.48 -0.01 7.65
C ASP A 311 25.71 -0.65 7.00
N GLN A 312 25.56 -1.16 5.77
CA GLN A 312 26.68 -1.72 5.00
C GLN A 312 27.44 -0.69 4.16
N GLY A 313 26.98 0.57 4.11
CA GLY A 313 27.59 1.62 3.29
C GLY A 313 27.63 1.28 1.80
N MET A 314 26.57 0.66 1.27
CA MET A 314 26.49 0.18 -0.11
C MET A 314 25.24 0.65 -0.85
N SER A 315 25.30 0.65 -2.18
CA SER A 315 24.14 0.85 -3.03
C SER A 315 23.43 -0.47 -3.35
N ALA A 316 22.17 -0.38 -3.78
CA ALA A 316 21.41 -1.56 -4.21
C ALA A 316 22.07 -2.29 -5.39
N THR A 317 22.70 -1.56 -6.32
CA THR A 317 23.47 -2.17 -7.41
C THR A 317 24.69 -2.94 -6.89
N GLN A 318 25.38 -2.45 -5.86
CA GLN A 318 26.49 -3.17 -5.24
C GLN A 318 26.03 -4.42 -4.48
N LEU A 319 24.82 -4.40 -3.93
CA LEU A 319 24.18 -5.57 -3.34
C LEU A 319 23.81 -6.64 -4.39
N GLY A 320 23.72 -6.26 -5.66
CA GLY A 320 23.31 -7.16 -6.74
C GLY A 320 21.80 -7.14 -7.02
N MET A 321 21.06 -6.14 -6.51
CA MET A 321 19.65 -5.97 -6.83
C MET A 321 19.46 -5.76 -8.33
N HIS A 322 18.63 -6.60 -8.95
CA HIS A 322 18.28 -6.54 -10.36
C HIS A 322 16.77 -6.64 -10.55
N SER A 323 16.29 -6.33 -11.75
CA SER A 323 14.90 -6.60 -12.15
C SER A 323 14.61 -8.09 -11.99
N GLY A 324 13.55 -8.42 -11.24
CA GLY A 324 13.18 -9.80 -10.88
C GLY A 324 13.95 -10.42 -9.71
N ALA A 325 14.79 -9.65 -9.00
CA ALA A 325 15.34 -10.11 -7.72
C ALA A 325 14.21 -10.24 -6.69
N SER A 326 14.24 -11.30 -5.89
CA SER A 326 13.24 -11.56 -4.85
C SER A 326 13.83 -11.27 -3.48
N LEU A 327 13.25 -10.32 -2.76
CA LEU A 327 13.53 -10.17 -1.34
C LEU A 327 12.68 -11.18 -0.56
N GLY A 328 13.24 -11.68 0.52
CA GLY A 328 12.52 -12.51 1.47
C GLY A 328 13.05 -12.26 2.86
N PHE A 329 12.59 -13.07 3.80
CA PHE A 329 13.07 -13.01 5.16
C PHE A 329 13.14 -14.42 5.72
N GLU A 330 14.15 -14.64 6.56
CA GLU A 330 14.31 -15.87 7.32
C GLU A 330 14.21 -15.51 8.80
N VAL A 331 13.28 -16.13 9.51
CA VAL A 331 13.26 -16.11 10.97
C VAL A 331 13.37 -17.53 11.49
N ASN A 332 14.29 -17.71 12.42
CA ASN A 332 14.34 -18.88 13.27
C ASN A 332 14.58 -18.41 14.72
N SER A 333 14.64 -19.36 15.65
CA SER A 333 14.82 -19.08 17.09
C SER A 333 16.02 -18.17 17.45
N THR A 334 16.96 -17.95 16.53
CA THR A 334 18.19 -17.18 16.77
C THR A 334 18.49 -16.07 15.75
N THR A 335 17.81 -16.03 14.60
CA THR A 335 18.15 -15.11 13.51
C THR A 335 16.90 -14.56 12.83
N TYR A 336 16.95 -13.26 12.51
CA TYR A 336 15.99 -12.53 11.70
C TYR A 336 16.80 -11.84 10.60
N GLN A 337 16.70 -12.30 9.36
CA GLN A 337 17.53 -11.79 8.28
C GLN A 337 16.72 -11.56 7.02
N LEU A 338 17.05 -10.50 6.31
CA LEU A 338 16.63 -10.29 4.92
C LEU A 338 17.35 -11.32 4.04
N THR A 339 16.65 -11.88 3.08
CA THR A 339 17.22 -12.73 2.04
C THR A 339 17.11 -12.03 0.69
N LEU A 340 18.08 -12.28 -0.18
CA LEU A 340 18.05 -11.89 -1.59
C LEU A 340 18.18 -13.15 -2.44
N ASP A 341 17.18 -13.44 -3.25
CA ASP A 341 17.07 -14.67 -4.05
C ASP A 341 17.26 -15.94 -3.20
N GLY A 342 16.68 -15.92 -2.00
CA GLY A 342 16.77 -16.98 -1.01
C GLY A 342 18.12 -17.09 -0.30
N GLN A 343 19.09 -16.21 -0.57
CA GLN A 343 20.36 -16.17 0.16
C GLN A 343 20.31 -15.16 1.31
N PRO A 344 20.66 -15.54 2.55
CA PRO A 344 20.65 -14.64 3.68
C PRO A 344 21.68 -13.52 3.55
N LEU A 345 21.25 -12.30 3.84
CA LEU A 345 22.10 -11.12 3.89
C LEU A 345 22.65 -10.94 5.30
N SER A 346 23.93 -11.26 5.48
CA SER A 346 24.60 -11.12 6.78
C SER A 346 24.59 -9.67 7.26
N GLY A 347 24.17 -9.43 8.51
CA GLY A 347 24.06 -8.09 9.07
C GLY A 347 22.73 -7.38 8.78
N SER A 348 21.79 -8.04 8.09
CA SER A 348 20.44 -7.51 7.87
C SER A 348 19.52 -7.62 9.09
N ALA A 349 19.97 -8.10 10.25
CA ALA A 349 19.15 -8.17 11.46
C ALA A 349 18.96 -6.78 12.11
N LEU A 350 18.28 -5.87 11.42
CA LEU A 350 18.05 -4.50 11.88
C LEU A 350 17.16 -4.50 13.12
N SER A 351 17.58 -3.80 14.18
CA SER A 351 16.85 -3.79 15.45
C SER A 351 15.37 -3.39 15.32
N GLY A 352 15.06 -2.44 14.43
CA GLY A 352 13.68 -2.03 14.11
C GLY A 352 12.86 -3.13 13.45
N ALA A 353 13.38 -3.73 12.37
CA ALA A 353 12.76 -4.87 11.70
C ALA A 353 12.50 -6.04 12.67
N VAL A 354 13.53 -6.42 13.45
CA VAL A 354 13.43 -7.50 14.43
C VAL A 354 12.43 -7.17 15.53
N GLY A 355 12.41 -5.94 16.03
CA GLY A 355 11.47 -5.48 17.05
C GLY A 355 10.02 -5.55 16.56
N LEU A 356 9.76 -5.13 15.33
CA LEU A 356 8.44 -5.21 14.71
C LEU A 356 7.99 -6.66 14.51
N LEU A 357 8.84 -7.53 13.98
CA LEU A 357 8.52 -8.94 13.79
C LEU A 357 8.28 -9.65 15.11
N LYS A 358 9.11 -9.37 16.11
CA LYS A 358 8.90 -9.88 17.46
C LYS A 358 7.59 -9.39 18.04
N ARG A 359 7.21 -8.11 17.91
CA ARG A 359 5.90 -7.67 18.37
C ARG A 359 4.77 -8.36 17.63
N ALA A 360 4.88 -8.53 16.31
CA ALA A 360 3.85 -9.22 15.53
C ALA A 360 3.67 -10.69 15.94
N LEU A 361 4.76 -11.38 16.29
CA LEU A 361 4.76 -12.80 16.72
C LEU A 361 4.51 -13.00 18.21
N GLU A 362 5.14 -12.17 19.06
CA GLU A 362 5.17 -12.29 20.51
C GLU A 362 4.00 -11.57 21.15
N HIS A 363 3.21 -10.73 20.44
CA HIS A 363 2.10 -10.01 21.06
C HIS A 363 1.18 -11.02 21.73
N PRO A 364 1.24 -11.14 23.06
CA PRO A 364 0.42 -12.08 23.76
C PRO A 364 -0.99 -11.51 23.70
N SER A 365 -1.98 -12.39 23.78
CA SER A 365 -3.38 -12.16 24.16
C SER A 365 -3.62 -11.23 25.40
N SER A 366 -2.59 -10.54 25.91
CA SER A 366 -2.56 -9.64 27.06
C SER A 366 -2.58 -8.13 26.73
N VAL A 367 -2.53 -7.73 25.45
CA VAL A 367 -2.74 -6.31 25.04
C VAL A 367 -4.10 -6.10 24.35
N CYS A 368 -5.02 -7.05 24.52
CA CYS A 368 -6.44 -6.71 24.55
C CYS A 368 -6.68 -6.31 26.01
N PRO A 369 -6.61 -5.02 26.40
CA PRO A 369 -6.86 -4.63 27.78
C PRO A 369 -8.21 -5.22 28.16
N GLY A 370 -8.18 -6.16 29.12
CA GLY A 370 -9.30 -7.04 29.44
C GLY A 370 -10.63 -6.31 29.33
N LEU A 371 -11.43 -6.73 28.35
CA LEU A 371 -12.72 -6.15 28.07
C LEU A 371 -13.57 -6.25 29.33
N ALA A 372 -13.92 -5.10 29.88
CA ALA A 372 -14.87 -5.02 30.99
C ALA A 372 -16.31 -5.38 30.54
N THR A 373 -16.50 -5.61 29.24
CA THR A 373 -17.74 -6.04 28.60
C THR A 373 -17.65 -7.53 28.27
N ALA A 374 -18.67 -8.29 28.69
CA ALA A 374 -18.79 -9.69 28.32
C ALA A 374 -18.95 -9.81 26.79
N PRO A 375 -18.31 -10.80 26.15
CA PRO A 375 -18.49 -11.02 24.72
C PRO A 375 -19.95 -11.38 24.40
N VAL A 376 -20.40 -11.03 23.19
CA VAL A 376 -21.72 -11.44 22.73
C VAL A 376 -21.62 -12.85 22.16
N SER A 377 -22.27 -13.82 22.80
CA SER A 377 -22.31 -15.22 22.34
C SER A 377 -23.31 -15.43 21.21
N VAL A 378 -22.87 -16.09 20.14
CA VAL A 378 -23.70 -16.49 18.99
C VAL A 378 -23.37 -17.92 18.59
N THR A 379 -24.37 -18.73 18.29
CA THR A 379 -24.17 -20.02 17.63
C THR A 379 -24.30 -19.80 16.12
N PRO A 380 -23.19 -19.80 15.34
CA PRO A 380 -23.28 -19.51 13.92
C PRO A 380 -23.81 -20.74 13.17
N THR A 381 -24.53 -20.50 12.06
CA THR A 381 -25.08 -21.59 11.26
C THR A 381 -24.12 -21.94 10.14
N SER A 382 -23.68 -23.20 10.05
CA SER A 382 -22.86 -23.64 8.92
C SER A 382 -23.67 -23.52 7.64
N VAL A 383 -23.14 -22.75 6.69
CA VAL A 383 -23.77 -22.53 5.39
C VAL A 383 -22.73 -22.71 4.30
N THR A 384 -23.17 -23.16 3.13
CA THR A 384 -22.44 -22.88 1.91
C THR A 384 -23.00 -21.55 1.42
N PRO A 385 -22.28 -20.43 1.54
CA PRO A 385 -22.76 -19.17 1.02
C PRO A 385 -23.10 -19.38 -0.44
N THR A 386 -24.22 -18.84 -0.88
CA THR A 386 -24.44 -18.67 -2.30
C THR A 386 -23.52 -17.52 -2.68
N LEU A 387 -22.25 -17.85 -2.93
CA LEU A 387 -21.31 -16.89 -3.48
C LEU A 387 -21.99 -16.27 -4.70
N PRO A 388 -21.90 -14.95 -4.91
CA PRO A 388 -22.33 -14.35 -6.15
C PRO A 388 -21.87 -15.27 -7.30
N THR A 389 -22.81 -15.66 -8.16
CA THR A 389 -22.46 -16.48 -9.34
C THR A 389 -21.56 -15.73 -10.30
N ASP A 390 -21.43 -14.43 -10.06
CA ASP A 390 -20.40 -13.58 -10.59
C ASP A 390 -19.08 -14.14 -10.06
N SER A 391 -18.39 -14.86 -10.94
CA SER A 391 -17.16 -15.58 -10.66
C SER A 391 -16.17 -14.71 -9.86
N ALA A 392 -15.22 -15.32 -9.13
CA ALA A 392 -14.09 -14.55 -8.59
C ALA A 392 -13.40 -13.67 -9.67
N ASP A 393 -13.56 -14.02 -10.95
CA ASP A 393 -13.17 -13.23 -12.11
C ASP A 393 -14.10 -12.03 -12.43
N GLU A 394 -15.39 -12.08 -12.09
CA GLU A 394 -16.37 -10.98 -12.19
C GLU A 394 -16.38 -10.04 -10.98
N LEU A 395 -16.17 -10.56 -9.76
CA LEU A 395 -15.82 -9.74 -8.58
C LEU A 395 -14.45 -9.07 -8.77
N ALA A 396 -13.51 -9.79 -9.39
CA ALA A 396 -12.30 -9.20 -9.92
C ALA A 396 -12.54 -8.46 -11.24
N ALA A 397 -13.74 -8.36 -11.84
CA ALA A 397 -14.06 -7.55 -13.03
C ALA A 397 -14.80 -6.25 -12.69
N ASP A 398 -15.45 -6.18 -11.52
CA ASP A 398 -16.01 -4.95 -10.93
C ASP A 398 -14.92 -4.09 -10.26
N ARG A 399 -13.85 -3.92 -11.03
CA ARG A 399 -12.45 -3.51 -10.75
C ARG A 399 -12.24 -2.07 -10.29
N ASN A 400 -13.32 -1.31 -10.08
CA ASN A 400 -13.24 0.13 -9.86
C ASN A 400 -13.76 0.58 -8.50
N LEU A 401 -14.39 -0.29 -7.71
CA LEU A 401 -14.71 0.06 -6.34
C LEU A 401 -13.45 -0.21 -5.51
N PRO A 402 -12.80 0.82 -4.93
CA PRO A 402 -11.71 0.56 -4.00
C PRO A 402 -12.32 -0.30 -2.91
N LEU A 403 -11.83 -1.53 -2.67
CA LEU A 403 -12.35 -2.37 -1.57
C LEU A 403 -12.34 -1.48 -0.33
N PRO A 404 -13.50 -0.97 0.09
CA PRO A 404 -13.45 0.23 0.87
C PRO A 404 -13.25 -0.23 2.30
N ASN A 405 -12.59 0.59 3.12
CA ASN A 405 -12.03 0.20 4.41
C ASN A 405 -13.06 -0.40 5.38
N THR A 406 -13.49 -1.64 5.17
CA THR A 406 -14.02 -2.48 6.23
C THR A 406 -12.79 -2.91 7.00
N ARG A 407 -12.45 -2.06 7.95
CA ARG A 407 -11.55 -2.42 9.04
C ARG A 407 -12.37 -2.53 10.33
N PRO A 408 -13.47 -3.30 10.35
CA PRO A 408 -14.26 -3.51 11.55
C PRO A 408 -13.54 -4.44 12.52
N CYS A 409 -12.24 -4.66 12.35
CA CYS A 409 -11.32 -5.01 13.42
C CYS A 409 -9.93 -4.98 12.84
N VAL A 410 -9.12 -4.00 13.20
CA VAL A 410 -7.69 -4.14 12.94
C VAL A 410 -6.86 -3.80 14.16
N PRO A 411 -6.04 -4.77 14.62
CA PRO A 411 -6.10 -6.22 14.32
C PRO A 411 -7.30 -6.93 14.98
N CYS A 412 -8.04 -7.79 14.26
CA CYS A 412 -8.91 -8.77 14.91
C CYS A 412 -8.06 -9.90 15.49
N HIS A 413 -8.23 -10.19 16.76
CA HIS A 413 -7.57 -11.32 17.41
C HIS A 413 -8.59 -12.39 17.74
N GLY A 414 -8.28 -13.64 17.42
CA GLY A 414 -9.09 -14.79 17.77
C GLY A 414 -8.44 -15.58 18.92
N ARG A 415 -9.23 -16.15 19.81
CA ARG A 415 -8.79 -17.15 20.77
C ARG A 415 -9.76 -18.32 20.75
N VAL A 416 -9.23 -19.53 20.57
CA VAL A 416 -10.01 -20.76 20.72
C VAL A 416 -10.01 -21.17 22.19
N ASP A 417 -11.18 -21.52 22.73
CA ASP A 417 -11.30 -22.22 24.01
C ASP A 417 -12.07 -23.54 23.85
N ASP A 418 -12.30 -24.25 24.95
CA ASP A 418 -12.94 -25.57 24.94
C ASP A 418 -14.39 -25.53 24.40
N ASP A 419 -15.02 -24.35 24.40
CA ASP A 419 -16.45 -24.17 24.11
C ASP A 419 -16.71 -23.34 22.82
N GLY A 420 -15.68 -22.72 22.22
CA GLY A 420 -15.86 -21.87 21.03
C GLY A 420 -14.66 -21.04 20.57
N LEU A 421 -14.96 -20.01 19.77
CA LEU A 421 -14.01 -19.02 19.26
C LEU A 421 -14.40 -17.63 19.76
N GLU A 422 -13.54 -16.99 20.54
CA GLU A 422 -13.66 -15.57 20.89
C GLU A 422 -12.90 -14.72 19.87
N ILE A 423 -13.52 -13.69 19.33
CA ILE A 423 -12.93 -12.71 18.41
C ILE A 423 -12.99 -11.34 19.07
N ASP A 424 -11.82 -10.75 19.32
CA ASP A 424 -11.70 -9.37 19.79
C ASP A 424 -11.91 -8.40 18.62
N LEU A 425 -12.92 -7.55 18.79
CA LEU A 425 -13.34 -6.50 17.88
C LEU A 425 -13.25 -5.13 18.56
N SER A 426 -12.49 -5.00 19.65
CA SER A 426 -12.42 -3.76 20.44
C SER A 426 -11.71 -2.60 19.72
N SER A 427 -10.93 -2.93 18.70
CA SER A 427 -10.34 -2.00 17.75
C SER A 427 -11.11 -1.95 16.43
N SER A 428 -12.39 -2.35 16.44
CA SER A 428 -13.30 -2.24 15.30
C SER A 428 -13.86 -0.83 15.14
N ASP A 429 -14.10 -0.46 13.90
CA ASP A 429 -15.03 0.61 13.55
C ASP A 429 -16.30 0.04 12.94
N GLY A 430 -17.35 0.87 12.98
CA GLY A 430 -18.55 0.62 12.22
C GLY A 430 -18.29 0.73 10.73
N LEU A 431 -19.25 0.24 9.94
CA LEU A 431 -19.23 0.43 8.50
C LEU A 431 -19.39 1.92 8.15
N PRO A 432 -18.78 2.37 7.04
CA PRO A 432 -19.01 3.71 6.52
C PRO A 432 -20.49 4.05 6.34
N THR A 433 -20.85 5.31 6.54
CA THR A 433 -22.23 5.76 6.35
C THR A 433 -22.71 5.51 4.91
N GLY A 434 -23.90 4.93 4.77
CA GLY A 434 -24.54 4.62 3.48
C GLY A 434 -24.28 3.20 3.00
N TRP A 435 -23.67 2.36 3.83
CA TRP A 435 -23.45 0.96 3.58
C TRP A 435 -24.37 0.10 4.42
N ASP A 436 -24.86 -0.96 3.81
CA ASP A 436 -25.73 -1.92 4.47
C ASP A 436 -25.00 -3.26 4.55
N LEU A 437 -24.92 -3.84 5.76
CA LEU A 437 -24.40 -5.20 5.94
C LEU A 437 -25.51 -6.20 5.63
N ASP A 438 -25.41 -6.87 4.49
CA ASP A 438 -26.38 -7.88 4.07
C ASP A 438 -26.16 -9.21 4.80
N ALA A 439 -24.89 -9.58 5.00
CA ALA A 439 -24.52 -10.75 5.81
C ALA A 439 -23.11 -10.66 6.40
N LEU A 440 -22.94 -11.33 7.54
CA LEU A 440 -21.65 -11.54 8.19
C LEU A 440 -21.39 -13.04 8.28
N TYR A 441 -20.18 -13.47 7.92
CA TYR A 441 -19.74 -14.84 7.99
C TYR A 441 -18.41 -14.96 8.72
N LEU A 442 -18.21 -16.08 9.39
CA LEU A 442 -16.90 -16.56 9.77
C LEU A 442 -16.42 -17.60 8.76
N MET A 443 -15.26 -17.38 8.16
CA MET A 443 -14.54 -18.38 7.38
C MET A 443 -13.53 -19.11 8.27
N ILE A 444 -13.57 -20.44 8.26
CA ILE A 444 -12.54 -21.32 8.85
C ILE A 444 -12.09 -22.28 7.76
N GLY A 445 -10.85 -22.11 7.29
CA GLY A 445 -10.32 -22.86 6.15
C GLY A 445 -11.14 -22.58 4.89
N SER A 446 -11.91 -23.57 4.43
CA SER A 446 -12.83 -23.45 3.28
C SER A 446 -14.31 -23.48 3.67
N SER A 447 -14.59 -23.48 4.98
CA SER A 447 -15.94 -23.55 5.52
C SER A 447 -16.41 -22.17 5.97
N TYR A 448 -17.70 -21.89 5.78
CA TYR A 448 -18.32 -20.63 6.14
C TYR A 448 -19.44 -20.86 7.15
N TYR A 449 -19.54 -19.94 8.11
CA TYR A 449 -20.53 -19.97 9.17
C TYR A 449 -21.21 -18.60 9.24
N GLN A 450 -22.50 -18.53 8.95
CA GLN A 450 -23.22 -17.26 8.94
C GLN A 450 -23.56 -16.82 10.37
N ILE A 451 -23.32 -15.56 10.66
CA ILE A 451 -23.73 -14.86 11.86
C ILE A 451 -25.02 -14.10 11.51
N SER A 452 -26.15 -14.57 12.03
CA SER A 452 -27.49 -14.04 11.67
C SER A 452 -28.17 -13.30 12.82
N ASP A 453 -27.50 -13.12 13.96
CA ASP A 453 -28.06 -12.36 15.08
C ASP A 453 -28.14 -10.88 14.71
N SER A 454 -29.36 -10.34 14.61
CA SER A 454 -29.58 -8.97 14.16
C SER A 454 -28.97 -7.91 15.08
N THR A 455 -28.81 -8.22 16.37
CA THR A 455 -28.17 -7.30 17.33
C THR A 455 -26.68 -7.25 17.05
N VAL A 456 -26.06 -8.41 16.87
CA VAL A 456 -24.63 -8.50 16.52
C VAL A 456 -24.35 -7.81 15.19
N LEU A 457 -25.19 -8.02 14.18
CA LEU A 457 -25.06 -7.33 12.90
C LEU A 457 -25.18 -5.81 13.05
N ALA A 458 -26.13 -5.32 13.84
CA ALA A 458 -26.29 -3.89 14.08
C ALA A 458 -25.11 -3.29 14.86
N ASP A 459 -24.69 -3.92 15.96
CA ASP A 459 -23.55 -3.50 16.77
C ASP A 459 -22.26 -3.53 15.94
N PHE A 460 -22.13 -4.49 15.02
CA PHE A 460 -21.01 -4.56 14.08
C PHE A 460 -21.04 -3.41 13.07
N VAL A 461 -22.20 -3.11 12.47
CA VAL A 461 -22.39 -1.97 11.56
C VAL A 461 -22.09 -0.65 12.26
N ASP A 462 -22.47 -0.50 13.52
CA ASP A 462 -22.26 0.73 14.29
C ASP A 462 -20.84 0.83 14.89
N GLY A 463 -20.08 -0.27 14.92
CA GLY A 463 -18.76 -0.34 15.56
C GLY A 463 -18.80 -0.41 17.08
N ASP A 464 -19.96 -0.78 17.63
CA ASP A 464 -20.20 -0.97 19.05
C ASP A 464 -19.89 -2.41 19.50
N LEU A 465 -19.67 -3.33 18.55
CA LEU A 465 -19.33 -4.71 18.85
C LEU A 465 -17.86 -4.84 19.28
N VAL A 466 -17.66 -5.02 20.59
CA VAL A 466 -16.32 -5.07 21.20
C VAL A 466 -15.71 -6.47 21.17
N ALA A 467 -16.52 -7.52 21.31
CA ALA A 467 -16.07 -8.90 21.19
C ALA A 467 -17.23 -9.82 20.78
N LEU A 468 -16.90 -10.81 19.97
CA LEU A 468 -17.82 -11.81 19.45
C LEU A 468 -17.37 -13.20 19.92
N TYR A 469 -18.25 -13.93 20.60
CA TYR A 469 -18.01 -15.32 20.96
C TYR A 469 -18.86 -16.24 20.09
N LEU A 470 -18.22 -17.16 19.39
CA LEU A 470 -18.87 -18.10 18.49
C LEU A 470 -18.84 -19.49 19.14
N GLU A 471 -20.01 -19.99 19.51
CA GLU A 471 -20.20 -21.32 20.08
C GLU A 471 -20.24 -22.38 18.97
N ASP A 472 -19.86 -23.62 19.27
CA ASP A 472 -20.01 -24.77 18.35
C ASP A 472 -19.32 -24.63 16.98
N VAL A 473 -18.36 -23.71 16.85
CA VAL A 473 -17.46 -23.67 15.70
C VAL A 473 -16.55 -24.89 15.77
N GLY A 474 -16.51 -25.67 14.68
CA GLY A 474 -15.76 -26.92 14.64
C GLY A 474 -14.28 -26.74 14.99
N SER A 475 -13.55 -27.85 15.18
CA SER A 475 -12.14 -27.78 15.59
C SER A 475 -11.29 -26.93 14.65
N ILE A 476 -10.79 -25.79 15.15
CA ILE A 476 -9.83 -24.94 14.45
C ILE A 476 -8.44 -25.51 14.71
N THR A 477 -7.78 -26.04 13.69
CA THR A 477 -6.41 -26.54 13.80
C THR A 477 -5.39 -25.42 13.57
N ALA A 478 -4.22 -25.47 14.21
CA ALA A 478 -3.15 -24.50 13.98
C ALA A 478 -2.83 -24.35 12.49
N GLY A 479 -2.70 -23.11 12.02
CA GLY A 479 -2.47 -22.77 10.61
C GLY A 479 -3.69 -22.89 9.69
N THR A 480 -4.89 -23.10 10.25
CA THR A 480 -6.15 -23.00 9.48
C THR A 480 -6.50 -21.52 9.33
N PRO A 481 -6.60 -20.97 8.11
CA PRO A 481 -6.97 -19.56 7.93
C PRO A 481 -8.33 -19.26 8.55
N VAL A 482 -8.41 -18.22 9.35
CA VAL A 482 -9.67 -17.71 9.91
C VAL A 482 -9.88 -16.28 9.45
N ALA A 483 -11.09 -15.94 9.01
CA ALA A 483 -11.44 -14.58 8.62
C ALA A 483 -12.90 -14.28 8.94
N LEU A 484 -13.20 -13.03 9.27
CA LEU A 484 -14.56 -12.50 9.16
C LEU A 484 -14.78 -12.04 7.73
N VAL A 485 -15.89 -12.43 7.14
CA VAL A 485 -16.27 -12.14 5.75
C VAL A 485 -17.60 -11.40 5.77
N TYR A 486 -17.67 -10.27 5.09
CA TYR A 486 -18.83 -9.38 5.06
C TYR A 486 -19.38 -9.33 3.65
N ASP A 487 -20.69 -9.45 3.54
CA ASP A 487 -21.45 -9.19 2.33
C ASP A 487 -22.16 -7.85 2.54
N ILE A 488 -21.81 -6.87 1.71
CA ILE A 488 -22.16 -5.47 1.93
C ILE A 488 -22.80 -4.89 0.67
N GLY A 489 -23.95 -4.27 0.86
CA GLY A 489 -24.62 -3.46 -0.14
C GLY A 489 -24.16 -2.00 -0.08
N ILE A 490 -23.78 -1.43 -1.23
CA ILE A 490 -23.58 0.01 -1.40
C ILE A 490 -24.75 0.57 -2.22
N GLY A 491 -25.72 1.19 -1.55
CA GLY A 491 -26.91 1.72 -2.23
C GLY A 491 -27.86 0.63 -2.72
N THR A 492 -28.43 0.77 -3.93
CA THR A 492 -29.57 -0.06 -4.38
C THR A 492 -29.23 -1.16 -5.39
N SER A 493 -27.96 -1.39 -5.74
CA SER A 493 -27.62 -2.34 -6.82
C SER A 493 -26.31 -3.12 -6.68
N ASP A 494 -25.40 -2.72 -5.81
CA ASP A 494 -24.04 -3.26 -5.83
C ASP A 494 -23.78 -3.98 -4.49
N GLU A 495 -23.70 -5.30 -4.55
CA GLU A 495 -23.31 -6.19 -3.44
C GLU A 495 -21.82 -6.54 -3.61
N PHE A 496 -21.02 -6.42 -2.56
CA PHE A 496 -19.61 -6.82 -2.60
C PHE A 496 -19.21 -7.57 -1.33
N TRP A 497 -18.21 -8.43 -1.48
CA TRP A 497 -17.67 -9.26 -0.40
C TRP A 497 -16.29 -8.74 0.01
N ASP A 498 -16.09 -8.54 1.31
CA ASP A 498 -14.77 -8.25 1.90
C ASP A 498 -14.47 -9.25 3.00
N ALA A 499 -13.20 -9.42 3.35
CA ALA A 499 -12.79 -10.32 4.41
C ALA A 499 -11.59 -9.80 5.21
N THR A 500 -11.74 -9.79 6.52
CA THR A 500 -10.69 -9.44 7.48
C THR A 500 -10.12 -10.72 8.09
N PRO A 501 -8.83 -11.04 7.86
CA PRO A 501 -8.18 -12.14 8.55
C PRO A 501 -8.19 -11.94 10.08
N ILE A 502 -8.47 -13.02 10.81
CA ILE A 502 -8.45 -13.03 12.28
C ILE A 502 -7.16 -13.70 12.71
N HIS A 503 -6.35 -13.00 13.52
CA HIS A 503 -5.12 -13.56 14.07
C HIS A 503 -5.40 -14.48 15.25
N MET A 504 -5.25 -15.79 15.06
CA MET A 504 -5.55 -16.85 16.02
C MET A 504 -4.42 -17.00 17.04
N HIS A 505 -4.73 -16.75 18.31
CA HIS A 505 -3.86 -17.07 19.43
C HIS A 505 -4.06 -18.52 19.90
N PRO A 506 -2.96 -19.25 20.14
CA PRO A 506 -3.00 -20.63 20.64
C PRO A 506 -3.48 -20.76 22.08
#